data_AF-A0A9D6K130-F1
#
_entry.id   AF-A0A9D6K130-F1
#
_cell.length_a   1.000
_cell.length_b   1.000
_cell.length_c   1.000
_cell.angle_alpha   90.00
_cell.angle_beta   90.00
_cell.angle_gamma   90.00
#
_symmetry.space_group_name_H-M   'P 1'
#
loop_
_entity.id
_entity.type
_entity.pdbx_description
1 polymer ?
#
loop_
_entity_poly.entity_id
_entity_poly.type
_entity_poly.pdbx_seq_one_letter_code
_entity_poly.pdbx_strand_id
1 'polypeptide(L)' 'QDLTPEHGYPLRLVVPQRYAWKSAKWVRGIEFMKFNRPGFWEQYGYHMDADPWAEERFGTPDQTKYR' A
#
# COMPACT_ATOMS: atom_id res chain seq x y z
N GLN A 1 11.78 -9.29 21.07
CA GLN A 1 12.68 -9.59 19.94
C GLN A 1 12.45 -8.53 18.89
N ASP A 2 13.51 -7.92 18.37
CA ASP A 2 13.42 -6.84 17.39
C ASP A 2 13.19 -7.36 15.96
N LEU A 3 12.69 -6.50 15.08
CA LEU A 3 12.57 -6.81 13.65
C LEU A 3 13.95 -7.11 13.06
N THR A 4 14.05 -8.11 12.18
CA THR A 4 15.22 -8.24 11.31
C THR A 4 15.17 -7.16 10.22
N PRO A 5 16.31 -6.82 9.59
CA PRO A 5 16.35 -5.89 8.46
C PRO A 5 15.36 -6.26 7.34
N GLU A 6 15.26 -7.55 7.03
CA GLU A 6 14.33 -8.10 6.01
C GLU A 6 12.86 -7.87 6.37
N HIS A 7 12.53 -7.82 7.66
CA HIS A 7 11.18 -7.56 8.16
C HIS A 7 10.87 -6.08 8.34
N GLY A 8 11.79 -5.17 8.04
CA GLY A 8 11.55 -3.72 8.07
C GLY A 8 12.16 -2.99 9.25
N TYR A 9 13.18 -3.53 9.92
CA TYR A 9 13.94 -2.77 10.92
C TYR A 9 14.49 -1.46 10.31
N PRO A 10 14.46 -0.31 11.01
CA PRO A 10 14.03 -0.14 12.41
C PRO A 10 12.52 0.05 12.61
N LEU A 11 11.76 0.33 11.55
CA LEU A 11 10.34 0.66 11.64
C LEU A 11 9.55 0.18 10.42
N ARG A 12 8.44 -0.51 10.70
CA ARG A 12 7.47 -0.98 9.71
C ARG A 12 6.06 -0.56 10.10
N LEU A 13 5.28 -0.12 9.11
CA LEU A 13 3.84 0.03 9.22
C LEU A 13 3.16 -1.30 8.87
N VAL A 14 2.17 -1.69 9.67
CA VAL A 14 1.35 -2.89 9.42
C VAL A 14 -0.11 -2.50 9.42
N VAL A 15 -0.83 -2.90 8.37
CA VAL A 15 -2.29 -2.77 8.25
C VAL A 15 -2.88 -4.18 8.18
N PRO A 16 -3.31 -4.77 9.32
CA PRO A 16 -3.61 -6.21 9.40
C PRO A 16 -4.73 -6.70 8.49
N GLN A 17 -5.69 -5.83 8.15
CA GLN A 17 -6.90 -6.19 7.41
C GLN A 17 -6.78 -5.96 5.90
N ARG A 18 -5.61 -5.51 5.42
CA ARG A 18 -5.38 -5.21 4.00
C ARG A 18 -4.25 -6.07 3.44
N TYR A 19 -4.19 -6.19 2.12
CA TYR A 19 -3.05 -6.87 1.50
C TYR A 19 -1.71 -6.19 1.83
N ALA A 20 -0.65 -7.01 1.76
CA ALA A 20 0.67 -6.68 2.28
C ALA A 20 1.30 -5.41 1.68
N TRP A 21 0.94 -5.00 0.45
CA TRP A 21 1.49 -3.78 -0.15
C TRP A 21 1.07 -2.50 0.58
N LYS A 22 0.00 -2.55 1.38
CA LYS A 22 -0.40 -1.45 2.29
C LYS A 22 0.43 -1.37 3.57
N SER A 23 1.28 -2.37 3.82
CA SER A 23 2.16 -2.43 5.01
C SER A 23 3.60 -2.09 4.63
N ALA A 24 3.96 -0.81 4.72
CA ALA A 24 5.26 -0.29 4.31
C ALA A 24 6.40 -0.71 5.27
N LYS A 25 7.51 -1.22 4.70
CA LYS A 25 8.77 -1.43 5.42
C LYS A 25 9.63 -0.17 5.38
N TRP A 26 10.54 -0.02 6.35
CA TRP A 26 11.54 1.04 6.42
C TRP A 26 10.94 2.46 6.39
N VAL A 27 9.88 2.68 7.16
CA VAL A 27 9.16 3.96 7.18
C VAL A 27 10.09 5.09 7.66
N ARG A 28 10.15 6.19 6.90
CA ARG A 28 10.99 7.37 7.20
C ARG A 28 10.20 8.60 7.61
N GLY A 29 8.92 8.66 7.27
CA GLY A 29 8.04 9.78 7.55
C GLY A 29 6.60 9.46 7.18
N ILE A 30 5.67 10.28 7.65
CA ILE A 30 4.24 10.18 7.37
C ILE A 30 3.77 11.57 6.96
N GLU A 31 3.09 11.65 5.82
CA GLU A 31 2.48 12.87 5.31
C GLU A 31 0.96 12.73 5.35
N PHE A 32 0.27 13.73 5.91
CA PHE A 32 -1.18 13.78 5.91
C PHE A 32 -1.66 14.56 4.68
N MET A 33 -2.60 13.97 3.94
CA MET A 33 -3.13 14.57 2.71
C MET A 33 -4.65 14.72 2.81
N LYS A 34 -5.17 15.79 2.19
CA LYS A 34 -6.63 16.04 2.12
C LYS A 34 -7.36 15.09 1.17
N PHE A 35 -6.67 14.60 0.14
CA PHE A 35 -7.22 13.74 -0.89
C PHE A 35 -6.36 12.51 -1.08
N ASN A 36 -6.99 11.38 -1.39
CA ASN A 36 -6.29 10.14 -1.68
C ASN A 36 -5.52 10.25 -3.00
N ARG A 37 -4.33 9.65 -3.07
CA ARG A 37 -3.45 9.66 -4.26
C ARG A 37 -2.86 8.26 -4.47
N PRO A 38 -2.84 7.75 -5.72
CA PRO A 38 -2.22 6.45 -6.02
C PRO A 38 -0.72 6.44 -5.67
N GLY A 39 -0.33 5.46 -4.86
CA GLY A 39 1.06 5.16 -4.56
C GLY A 39 1.72 4.33 -5.66
N PHE A 40 2.89 3.77 -5.35
CA PHE A 40 3.65 2.96 -6.30
C PHE A 40 2.82 1.79 -6.84
N TRP A 41 2.29 0.92 -5.98
CA TRP A 41 1.59 -0.29 -6.40
C TRP A 41 0.28 0.02 -7.13
N GLU A 42 -0.46 1.01 -6.68
CA GLU A 42 -1.74 1.41 -7.28
C GLU A 42 -1.54 1.97 -8.69
N GLN A 43 -0.41 2.65 -8.94
CA GLN A 43 -0.05 3.09 -10.29
C GLN A 43 0.28 1.95 -11.26
N TYR A 44 0.60 0.75 -10.75
CA TYR A 44 0.85 -0.47 -11.52
C TYR A 44 -0.33 -1.46 -11.51
N GLY A 45 -1.53 -1.00 -11.13
CA GLY A 45 -2.76 -1.78 -11.27
C GLY A 45 -3.20 -2.54 -10.02
N TYR A 46 -2.60 -2.29 -8.86
CA TYR A 46 -3.13 -2.80 -7.59
C TYR A 46 -4.29 -1.96 -7.07
N HIS A 47 -5.17 -2.57 -6.27
CA HIS A 47 -6.35 -1.87 -5.75
C HIS A 47 -5.97 -0.79 -4.72
N MET A 48 -6.75 0.29 -4.71
CA MET A 48 -6.57 1.42 -3.78
C MET A 48 -6.86 1.03 -2.33
N ASP A 49 -7.83 0.15 -2.06
CA ASP A 49 -8.20 -0.24 -0.68
C ASP A 49 -7.61 -1.57 -0.24
N ALA A 50 -7.39 -2.50 -1.18
CA ALA A 50 -6.70 -3.76 -0.96
C ALA A 50 -7.36 -4.70 0.08
N ASP A 51 -8.69 -4.77 0.11
CA ASP A 51 -9.45 -5.71 0.95
C ASP A 51 -9.31 -7.17 0.45
N PRO A 52 -8.75 -8.08 1.26
CA PRO A 52 -8.61 -9.48 0.87
C PRO A 52 -9.93 -10.25 0.84
N TRP A 53 -10.94 -9.83 1.60
CA TRP A 53 -12.24 -10.51 1.66
C TRP A 53 -13.15 -10.13 0.50
N ALA A 54 -12.99 -8.91 -0.03
CA ALA A 54 -13.66 -8.45 -1.24
C ALA A 54 -12.85 -8.72 -2.52
N GLU A 55 -11.78 -9.53 -2.43
CA GLU A 55 -10.91 -9.91 -3.56
C GLU A 55 -10.31 -8.71 -4.32
N GLU A 56 -10.03 -7.61 -3.62
CA GLU A 56 -9.51 -6.37 -4.17
C GLU A 56 -8.00 -6.44 -4.45
N ARG A 57 -7.57 -7.42 -5.25
CA ARG A 57 -6.16 -7.56 -5.60
C ARG A 57 -5.72 -6.50 -6.62
N PHE A 58 -6.53 -6.32 -7.64
CA PHE A 58 -6.25 -5.43 -8.76
C PHE A 58 -7.27 -4.31 -8.81
N GLY A 59 -6.79 -3.10 -9.11
CA GLY A 59 -7.66 -2.00 -9.48
C GLY A 59 -8.29 -2.27 -10.84
N THR A 60 -9.50 -1.77 -11.06
CA THR A 60 -9.94 -1.54 -12.43
C THR A 60 -8.94 -0.61 -13.11
N PRO A 61 -8.52 -0.88 -14.36
CA PRO A 61 -7.68 0.06 -15.09
C PRO A 61 -8.37 1.41 -15.10
N ASP A 62 -7.72 2.41 -14.50
CA ASP A 62 -8.20 3.77 -14.61
C ASP A 62 -8.08 4.18 -16.09
N GLN A 63 -9.21 4.17 -16.81
CA GLN A 63 -9.25 4.50 -18.24
C GLN A 63 -8.82 5.96 -18.50
N THR A 64 -8.73 6.81 -17.46
CA THR A 64 -8.25 8.19 -17.58
C THR A 64 -6.74 8.34 -17.66
N LYS A 65 -5.93 7.29 -17.39
CA LYS A 65 -4.46 7.37 -17.48
C LYS A 65 -3.90 7.25 -18.92
N TYR A 66 -4.75 6.95 -19.91
CA TYR A 66 -4.41 6.82 -21.34
C TYR A 66 -5.21 7.76 -22.25
N ARG A 67 -5.76 8.85 -21.70
CA ARG A 67 -6.36 9.95 -22.46
C ARG A 67 -5.49 11.19 -22.39
#